data_AF-A0A1Y2HDL2-F1
#
_entry.id   AF-A0A1Y2HDL2-F1
#
_cell.length_a   1.000
_cell.length_b   1.000
_cell.length_c   1.000
_cell.angle_alpha   90.00
_cell.angle_beta   90.00
_cell.angle_gamma   90.00
#
_symmetry.space_group_name_H-M   'P 1'
#
loop_
_entity.id
_entity.type
_entity.pdbx_description
1 polymer ?
#
loop_
_entity_poly.entity_id
_entity_poly.type
_entity_poly.pdbx_seq_one_letter_code
_entity_poly.pdbx_strand_id
1 'polypeptide(L)' 'FIPPRSPEYVLVLELCEGGSLWSYVRSNPTTVGRRRWMRWARQLAQAVAAMHAHRIVHHDIKPQNILLDEFQGIKLSDLG' A
#
# COMPACT_ATOMS: atom_id res chain seq x y z
N PHE A 1 21.52 -27.28 -26.94
CA PHE A 1 21.82 -26.02 -26.24
C PHE A 1 20.61 -25.66 -25.39
N ILE A 2 20.73 -25.70 -24.06
CA ILE A 2 19.71 -25.16 -23.16
C ILE A 2 20.14 -23.70 -22.93
N PRO A 3 19.33 -22.70 -23.31
CA PRO A 3 19.68 -21.32 -23.01
C PRO A 3 19.80 -21.16 -21.49
N PRO A 4 20.80 -20.41 -20.99
CA PRO A 4 20.91 -20.13 -19.57
C PRO A 4 19.60 -19.49 -19.10
N ARG A 5 19.12 -19.88 -17.91
CA ARG A 5 17.95 -19.22 -17.30
C ARG A 5 18.25 -17.72 -17.23
N SER A 6 17.31 -16.91 -17.70
CA SER A 6 17.36 -15.46 -17.48
C SER A 6 17.44 -15.20 -15.98
N PRO A 7 18.22 -14.20 -15.53
CA PRO A 7 18.31 -13.85 -14.13
C PRO A 7 16.91 -13.49 -13.58
N GLU A 8 16.56 -14.06 -12.43
CA GLU A 8 15.35 -13.71 -11.69
C GLU A 8 15.65 -12.50 -10.80
N TYR A 9 14.88 -11.43 -10.97
CA TYR A 9 14.99 -10.23 -10.14
C TYR A 9 13.86 -10.22 -9.11
N VAL A 10 14.20 -9.91 -7.86
CA VAL A 10 13.25 -9.79 -6.75
C VAL A 10 13.43 -8.44 -6.06
N LEU A 11 12.31 -7.85 -5.64
CA LEU A 11 12.29 -6.64 -4.81
C LEU A 11 11.97 -7.03 -3.36
N VAL A 12 12.90 -6.77 -2.45
CA VAL A 12 12.69 -7.01 -1.01
C VAL A 12 12.26 -5.70 -0.35
N LEU A 13 11.08 -5.70 0.25
CA LEU A 13 10.47 -4.55 0.93
C LEU A 13 10.11 -4.91 2.37
N GLU A 14 9.75 -3.90 3.15
CA GLU A 14 9.13 -4.11 4.46
C GLU A 14 7.79 -4.87 4.36
N LEU A 15 7.49 -5.70 5.35
CA LEU A 15 6.23 -6.42 5.43
C LEU A 15 5.17 -5.58 6.14
N CYS A 16 4.03 -5.35 5.47
CA CYS A 16 2.83 -4.79 6.08
C CYS A 16 1.91 -5.93 6.55
N GLU A 17 2.01 -6.32 7.83
CA GLU A 17 1.33 -7.49 8.41
C GLU A 17 -0.20 -7.45 8.29
N GLY A 18 -0.80 -6.26 8.23
CA GLY A 18 -2.24 -6.08 8.09
C GLY A 18 -2.79 -6.32 6.69
N GLY A 19 -1.93 -6.63 5.71
CA GLY A 19 -2.33 -6.84 4.33
C GLY A 19 -2.90 -5.58 3.68
N SER A 20 -3.70 -5.75 2.61
CA SER A 20 -4.31 -4.61 1.93
C SER A 20 -5.55 -4.09 2.66
N LEU A 21 -5.77 -2.78 2.54
CA LEU A 21 -6.93 -2.08 3.09
C LEU A 21 -8.23 -2.66 2.52
N TRP A 22 -8.23 -3.08 1.25
CA TRP A 22 -9.33 -3.81 0.62
C TRP A 22 -9.72 -5.07 1.40
N SER A 23 -8.75 -5.97 1.62
CA SER A 23 -8.97 -7.24 2.31
C SER A 23 -9.35 -7.01 3.78
N TYR A 24 -8.73 -6.02 4.41
CA TYR A 24 -9.02 -5.63 5.78
C TYR A 24 -10.48 -5.20 5.92
N VAL A 25 -10.92 -4.15 5.20
CA VAL A 25 -12.27 -3.59 5.34
C VAL A 25 -13.35 -4.64 5.03
N ARG A 26 -13.12 -5.49 4.03
CA ARG A 26 -14.05 -6.58 3.68
C ARG A 26 -14.18 -7.62 4.79
N SER A 27 -13.09 -7.92 5.47
CA SER A 27 -13.09 -8.84 6.62
C SER A 27 -13.63 -8.19 7.89
N ASN A 28 -13.69 -6.85 7.93
CA ASN A 28 -13.95 -6.03 9.12
C ASN A 28 -15.01 -4.94 8.82
N PRO A 29 -16.22 -5.31 8.36
CA PRO A 29 -17.19 -4.37 7.79
C PRO A 29 -17.75 -3.34 8.80
N THR A 30 -17.72 -3.65 10.09
CA THR A 30 -18.24 -2.77 11.16
C THR A 30 -17.14 -2.10 11.99
N THR A 31 -15.87 -2.45 11.75
CA THR A 31 -14.75 -2.13 12.63
C THR A 31 -14.05 -0.82 12.25
N VAL A 32 -14.40 -0.21 11.12
CA VAL A 32 -13.81 1.04 10.64
C VAL A 32 -14.70 2.24 10.99
N GLY A 33 -14.52 2.74 12.21
CA GLY A 33 -15.18 3.98 12.65
C GLY A 33 -14.60 5.24 12.01
N ARG A 34 -15.37 6.35 12.05
CA ARG A 34 -15.01 7.66 11.48
C ARG A 34 -13.60 8.13 11.83
N ARG A 35 -13.18 7.98 13.09
CA ARG A 35 -11.83 8.39 13.55
C ARG A 35 -10.71 7.66 12.81
N ARG A 36 -10.86 6.35 12.62
CA ARG A 36 -9.88 5.51 11.90
C ARG A 36 -9.85 5.89 10.42
N TRP A 37 -11.01 6.06 9.81
CA TRP A 37 -11.12 6.49 8.42
C TRP A 37 -10.41 7.83 8.17
N MET A 38 -10.64 8.83 9.03
CA MET A 38 -9.96 10.14 8.92
C MET A 38 -8.45 10.05 9.10
N ARG A 39 -7.96 9.18 10.00
CA ARG A 39 -6.52 8.93 10.15
C ARG A 39 -5.94 8.37 8.85
N TRP A 40 -6.56 7.36 8.25
CA TRP A 40 -6.11 6.77 7.00
C TRP A 40 -6.16 7.75 5.84
N ALA A 41 -7.25 8.50 5.67
CA ALA A 41 -7.35 9.53 4.64
C ALA A 41 -6.21 10.57 4.73
N ARG A 42 -5.89 11.02 5.95
CA ARG A 42 -4.76 11.93 6.19
C ARG A 42 -3.42 11.29 5.81
N GLN A 43 -3.18 10.05 6.21
CA GLN A 43 -1.94 9.34 5.87
C GLN A 43 -1.79 9.15 4.35
N LEU A 44 -2.88 8.83 3.64
CA LEU A 44 -2.86 8.66 2.18
C LEU A 44 -2.53 9.98 1.50
N ALA A 45 -3.18 11.08 1.92
CA ALA A 45 -2.88 12.40 1.40
C ALA A 45 -1.42 12.80 1.64
N GLN A 46 -0.85 12.46 2.80
CA GLN A 46 0.56 12.69 3.10
C GLN A 46 1.49 11.87 2.21
N ALA A 47 1.20 10.59 1.98
CA ALA A 47 1.97 9.73 1.09
C ALA A 47 1.96 10.27 -0.36
N VAL A 48 0.78 10.64 -0.87
CA VAL A 48 0.63 11.23 -2.21
C VAL A 48 1.36 12.56 -2.32
N ALA A 49 1.25 13.43 -1.31
CA ALA A 49 1.99 14.70 -1.28
C ALA A 49 3.52 14.47 -1.29
N ALA A 50 4.01 13.48 -0.56
CA ALA A 50 5.43 13.12 -0.54
C ALA A 50 5.90 12.60 -1.91
N MET A 51 5.10 11.79 -2.61
CA MET A 51 5.40 11.34 -3.97
C MET A 51 5.44 12.51 -4.96
N HIS A 52 4.43 13.39 -4.90
CA HIS A 52 4.34 14.56 -5.78
C HIS A 52 5.50 15.53 -5.58
N ALA A 53 5.99 15.69 -4.34
CA ALA A 53 7.20 16.49 -4.06
C ALA A 53 8.45 15.96 -4.80
N HIS A 54 8.47 14.66 -5.13
CA HIS A 54 9.52 14.00 -5.91
C HIS A 54 9.16 13.84 -7.39
N ARG A 55 8.10 14.52 -7.88
CA ARG A 55 7.58 14.41 -9.25
C ARG A 55 7.19 12.98 -9.66
N ILE A 56 6.81 12.16 -8.69
CA ILE A 56 6.30 10.80 -8.93
C ILE A 56 4.77 10.86 -8.90
N VAL A 57 4.12 10.32 -9.92
CA VAL A 57 2.67 10.13 -9.95
C VAL A 57 2.38 8.63 -9.88
N HIS A 58 1.50 8.20 -8.96
CA HIS A 58 1.25 6.78 -8.71
C HIS A 58 0.43 6.07 -9.80
N HIS A 59 -0.52 6.76 -10.43
CA HIS A 59 -1.44 6.26 -11.48
C HIS A 59 -2.45 5.16 -11.07
N ASP A 60 -2.23 4.42 -9.99
CA ASP A 60 -3.05 3.26 -9.60
C ASP A 60 -3.42 3.25 -8.11
N ILE A 61 -3.89 4.40 -7.60
CA ILE A 61 -4.33 4.53 -6.21
C ILE A 61 -5.70 3.86 -6.05
N LYS A 62 -5.71 2.72 -5.35
CA LYS A 62 -6.90 1.93 -5.02
C LYS A 62 -6.72 1.19 -3.69
N PRO A 63 -7.79 0.74 -3.01
CA PRO A 63 -7.69 0.08 -1.70
C PRO A 63 -6.81 -1.19 -1.66
N GLN A 64 -6.61 -1.85 -2.81
CA GLN A 64 -5.72 -3.00 -2.96
C GLN A 64 -4.24 -2.62 -2.83
N ASN A 65 -3.88 -1.39 -3.23
CA ASN A 65 -2.52 -0.85 -3.24
C ASN A 65 -2.23 0.00 -1.98
N ILE A 66 -3.12 -0.06 -0.99
CA ILE A 66 -2.92 0.57 0.32
C ILE A 66 -2.75 -0.56 1.32
N LEU A 67 -1.58 -0.68 1.94
CA LEU A 67 -1.26 -1.74 2.89
C LEU A 67 -1.35 -1.23 4.34
N LEU A 68 -1.57 -2.14 5.29
CA LEU A 68 -1.63 -1.85 6.72
C LEU A 68 -0.41 -2.40 7.45
N ASP A 69 0.28 -1.55 8.20
CA ASP A 69 1.37 -1.97 9.09
C ASP A 69 0.83 -2.62 10.39
N GLU A 70 1.75 -3.13 11.22
CA GLU A 70 1.46 -3.75 12.52
C GLU A 70 0.68 -2.82 13.48
N PHE A 71 0.81 -1.50 13.30
CA PHE A 71 0.15 -0.47 14.11
C PHE A 71 -1.11 0.11 13.45
N GLN A 72 -1.64 -0.57 12.43
CA GLN A 72 -2.83 -0.17 11.67
C GLN A 72 -2.68 1.21 10.99
N GLY A 73 -1.44 1.64 10.73
CA GLY A 73 -1.10 2.73 9.84
C GLY A 73 -1.12 2.26 8.40
N ILE A 74 -1.47 3.15 7.47
CA ILE A 74 -1.46 2.80 6.05
C ILE A 74 -0.14 3.19 5.37
N LYS A 75 0.25 2.39 4.38
CA LYS A 75 1.34 2.66 3.44
C LYS A 75 0.82 2.48 2.01
N LEU A 76 1.22 3.38 1.12
CA LEU A 76 0.89 3.30 -0.30
C LEU A 76 1.96 2.42 -0.99
N SER A 77 1.53 1.41 -1.74
CA SER A 77 2.39 0.40 -2.37
C SER A 77 2.12 0.30 -3.87
N ASP A 78 2.89 -0.52 -4.58
CA ASP A 78 2.70 -0.82 -6.02
C ASP A 78 2.96 0.41 -6.91
N LEU A 79 4.23 0.84 -6.95
CA LEU A 79 4.73 1.93 -7.78
C LEU A 79 5.10 1.46 -9.20
N GLY A 80 4.35 0.51 -9.74
CA GLY A 80 4.57 -0.09 -11.06
C GLY A 80 4.26 0.82 -12.24
#